data_AF-A0A133VSS7-F1
#
_entry.id   AF-A0A133VSS7-F1
#
_cell.length_a   1.000
_cell.length_b   1.000
_cell.length_c   1.000
_cell.angle_alpha   90.00
_cell.angle_beta   90.00
_cell.angle_gamma   90.00
#
_symmetry.space_group_name_H-M   'P 1'
#
loop_
_entity.id
_entity.type
_entity.pdbx_description
1 polymer ?
#
loop_
_entity_poly.entity_id
_entity_poly.type
_entity_poly.pdbx_seq_one_letter_code
_entity_poly.pdbx_strand_id
1 'polypeptide(L)'
;MKVEDYVGKFSRILEMLDSRNWGKNFDKAEVAIAILHEVAKDRRMKLMSERSTSEEELATEKQMRFMGDLGIDFDEGITKSEASREIEKALNSKT
;
A
#
# COMPACT_ATOMS: atom_id res chain seq x y z
N MET A 1 -5.06 -10.09 4.57
CA MET A 1 -5.77 -9.95 5.86
C MET A 1 -7.01 -10.80 5.75
N LYS A 2 -7.27 -11.65 6.75
CA LYS A 2 -8.36 -12.62 6.66
C LYS A 2 -9.67 -11.98 7.14
N VAL A 3 -10.81 -12.57 6.80
CA VAL A 3 -12.14 -12.03 7.17
C VAL A 3 -12.28 -11.92 8.69
N GLU A 4 -11.72 -12.88 9.41
CA GLU A 4 -11.71 -12.97 10.87
C GLU A 4 -11.05 -11.74 11.52
N ASP A 5 -10.01 -11.18 10.88
CA ASP A 5 -9.33 -9.97 11.36
C ASP A 5 -10.26 -8.74 11.31
N TYR A 6 -11.14 -8.66 10.30
CA TYR A 6 -12.10 -7.56 10.16
C TYR A 6 -13.24 -7.70 11.16
N VAL A 7 -13.74 -8.92 11.35
CA VAL A 7 -14.78 -9.23 12.34
C VAL A 7 -14.28 -8.87 13.74
N GLY A 8 -13.06 -9.27 14.11
CA GLY A 8 -12.48 -8.93 15.41
C GLY A 8 -12.32 -7.42 15.64
N LYS A 9 -11.90 -6.67 14.60
CA LYS A 9 -11.81 -5.20 14.70
C LYS A 9 -13.17 -4.55 14.85
N PHE A 10 -14.16 -5.01 14.09
CA PHE A 10 -15.52 -4.53 14.17
C PHE A 10 -16.11 -4.74 15.58
N SER A 11 -16.00 -5.94 16.14
CA SER A 11 -16.44 -6.24 17.51
C SER A 11 -15.77 -5.35 18.55
N ARG A 12 -14.46 -5.11 18.43
CA ARG A 12 -13.74 -4.22 19.35
C ARG A 12 -14.21 -2.77 19.26
N ILE A 13 -14.53 -2.28 18.05
CA ILE A 13 -15.08 -0.93 17.89
C ILE A 13 -16.45 -0.84 18.56
N LEU A 14 -17.32 -1.83 18.40
CA LEU A 14 -18.62 -1.88 19.08
C LEU A 14 -18.46 -1.83 20.61
N GLU A 15 -17.56 -2.62 21.19
CA GLU A 15 -17.26 -2.58 22.62
C GLU A 15 -16.82 -1.18 23.09
N MET A 16 -16.00 -0.48 22.29
CA MET A 16 -15.56 0.88 22.60
C MET A 16 -16.68 1.92 22.48
N LEU A 17 -17.63 1.69 21.58
CA LEU A 17 -18.83 2.53 21.46
C LEU A 17 -19.78 2.30 22.64
N ASP A 18 -19.86 1.06 23.15
CA ASP A 18 -20.66 0.70 24.32
C ASP A 18 -20.07 1.22 25.64
N SER A 19 -18.74 1.24 25.75
CA SER A 19 -18.06 1.66 26.98
C SER A 19 -18.11 3.17 27.25
N ARG A 20 -18.64 3.96 26.32
CA ARG A 20 -18.73 5.42 26.41
C ARG A 20 -20.19 5.84 26.46
N ASN A 21 -20.51 6.83 27.29
CA ASN A 21 -21.85 7.40 27.29
C ASN A 21 -21.96 8.43 26.15
N TRP A 22 -22.25 7.93 24.95
CA TRP A 22 -22.51 8.78 23.80
C TRP A 22 -23.93 9.31 23.93
N GLY A 23 -24.09 10.61 24.21
CA GLY A 23 -25.37 11.25 24.52
C GLY A 23 -26.40 11.33 23.38
N LYS A 24 -26.38 10.40 22.41
CA LYS A 24 -27.33 10.29 21.30
C LYS A 24 -27.65 8.82 21.03
N ASN A 25 -28.89 8.55 20.62
CA ASN A 25 -29.23 7.29 19.93
C ASN A 25 -28.69 7.37 18.51
N PHE A 26 -27.63 6.62 18.22
CA PHE A 26 -27.12 6.39 16.87
C PHE A 26 -26.99 4.89 16.63
N ASP A 27 -26.99 4.49 15.37
CA ASP A 27 -26.71 3.12 15.01
C ASP A 27 -25.22 2.84 15.20
N LYS A 28 -24.91 2.04 16.23
CA LYS A 28 -23.53 1.68 16.58
C LYS A 28 -22.87 0.85 15.49
N ALA A 29 -23.64 0.04 14.76
CA ALA A 29 -23.11 -0.75 13.65
C ALA A 29 -22.71 0.16 12.49
N GLU A 30 -23.53 1.16 12.17
CA GLU A 30 -23.21 2.16 11.13
C GLU A 30 -21.93 2.93 11.48
N VAL A 31 -21.83 3.43 12.72
CA VAL A 31 -20.63 4.14 13.19
C VAL A 31 -19.40 3.23 13.20
N ALA A 32 -19.54 1.97 13.64
CA ALA A 32 -18.44 1.02 13.62
C ALA A 32 -17.95 0.68 12.21
N ILE A 33 -18.86 0.56 11.24
CA ILE A 33 -18.53 0.39 9.81
C ILE A 33 -17.76 1.61 9.30
N ALA A 34 -18.23 2.82 9.61
CA ALA A 34 -17.58 4.06 9.18
C ALA A 34 -16.14 4.16 9.74
N ILE A 35 -15.95 3.90 11.03
CA ILE A 35 -14.61 3.87 11.66
C ILE A 35 -13.72 2.82 11.00
N LEU A 36 -14.23 1.61 10.77
CA LEU A 36 -13.46 0.54 10.14
C LEU A 36 -13.00 0.91 8.73
N HIS A 37 -13.85 1.59 7.95
CA HIS A 37 -13.50 2.10 6.63
C HIS A 37 -12.41 3.16 6.68
N GLU A 38 -12.49 4.14 7.57
CA GLU A 38 -11.45 5.18 7.69
C GLU A 38 -10.12 4.58 8.13
N VAL A 39 -10.11 3.69 9.13
CA VAL A 39 -8.88 2.99 9.55
C VAL A 39 -8.27 2.16 8.40
N ALA A 40 -9.11 1.54 7.58
CA ALA A 40 -8.64 0.81 6.40
C ALA A 40 -8.06 1.74 5.33
N LYS A 41 -8.66 2.92 5.12
CA LYS A 41 -8.14 3.95 4.20
C LYS A 41 -6.80 4.49 4.67
N ASP A 42 -6.66 4.83 5.95
CA ASP A 42 -5.40 5.33 6.53
C ASP A 42 -4.27 4.32 6.35
N ARG A 43 -4.55 3.05 6.64
CA ARG A 43 -3.56 1.98 6.44
C ARG A 43 -3.15 1.86 4.97
N ARG A 44 -4.11 1.95 4.04
CA ARG A 44 -3.82 1.91 2.61
C ARG A 44 -2.98 3.12 2.18
N MET A 45 -3.30 4.31 2.66
CA MET A 45 -2.55 5.53 2.36
C MET A 45 -1.12 5.44 2.86
N LYS A 46 -0.91 4.90 4.07
CA LYS A 46 0.44 4.67 4.61
C LYS A 46 1.25 3.69 3.75
N LEU A 47 0.66 2.57 3.36
CA LEU A 47 1.33 1.59 2.48
C LEU A 47 1.66 2.19 1.10
N MET A 48 0.78 3.03 0.54
CA MET A 48 1.06 3.73 -0.71
C MET A 48 2.21 4.73 -0.55
N SER A 49 2.21 5.51 0.54
CA SER A 49 3.29 6.45 0.83
C SER A 49 4.64 5.75 1.00
N GLU A 50 4.68 4.64 1.75
CA GLU A 50 5.90 3.84 1.96
C GLU A 50 6.39 3.25 0.63
N ARG A 51 5.48 2.81 -0.24
CA ARG A 51 5.81 2.32 -1.57
C ARG A 51 6.39 3.42 -2.45
N SER A 52 5.79 4.61 -2.48
CA SER A 52 6.29 5.74 -3.25
C SER A 52 7.70 6.15 -2.82
N THR A 53 7.98 6.22 -1.51
CA THR A 53 9.34 6.50 -1.03
C THR A 53 10.35 5.43 -1.46
N SER A 54 9.94 4.16 -1.50
CA SER A 54 10.83 3.08 -1.95
C SER A 54 11.03 3.05 -3.46
N GLU A 55 10.09 3.58 -4.24
CA GLU A 55 10.16 3.65 -5.70
C GLU A 55 11.08 4.78 -6.19
N GLU A 56 11.25 5.82 -5.39
CA GLU A 56 12.21 6.93 -5.60
C GLU A 56 13.64 6.59 -5.16
N GLU A 57 13.87 5.45 -4.49
CA GLU A 57 15.23 5.00 -4.16
C GLU A 57 16.00 4.62 -5.43
N LEU A 58 17.34 4.70 -5.35
CA LEU A 58 18.22 4.24 -6.42
C LEU A 58 17.98 2.77 -6.77
N ALA A 59 18.09 2.45 -8.05
CA ALA A 59 17.93 1.11 -8.57
C ALA A 59 18.87 0.12 -7.87
N THR A 60 18.37 -1.07 -7.60
CA THR A 60 19.19 -2.12 -6.99
C THR A 60 20.24 -2.62 -7.97
N GLU A 61 21.37 -3.13 -7.47
CA GLU A 61 22.40 -3.78 -8.30
C GLU A 61 21.84 -4.86 -9.22
N LYS A 62 20.82 -5.60 -8.75
CA LYS A 62 20.15 -6.63 -9.56
C LYS A 62 19.39 -6.02 -10.74
N GLN A 63 18.69 -4.91 -10.53
CA GLN A 63 18.01 -4.20 -11.62
C GLN A 63 19.01 -3.63 -12.62
N MET A 64 20.08 -2.98 -12.14
CA MET A 64 21.14 -2.43 -13.01
C MET A 64 21.82 -3.52 -13.84
N ARG A 65 22.16 -4.67 -13.23
CA ARG A 65 22.71 -5.82 -13.97
C ARG A 65 21.74 -6.33 -15.03
N PHE A 66 20.46 -6.47 -14.68
CA PHE A 66 19.46 -6.96 -15.62
C PHE A 66 19.22 -5.97 -16.78
N MET A 67 19.29 -4.67 -16.53
CA MET A 67 19.28 -3.64 -17.58
C MET A 67 20.49 -3.78 -18.50
N GLY A 68 21.69 -4.01 -17.95
CA GLY A 68 22.89 -4.30 -18.72
C GLY A 68 22.77 -5.56 -19.58
N ASP A 69 22.22 -6.65 -19.04
CA ASP A 69 21.96 -7.89 -19.77
C ASP A 69 20.96 -7.69 -20.92
N LEU A 70 20.03 -6.75 -20.75
CA LEU A 70 19.06 -6.36 -21.79
C LEU A 70 19.64 -5.35 -22.81
N GLY A 71 20.83 -4.81 -22.56
CA GLY A 71 21.46 -3.78 -23.40
C GLY A 71 20.81 -2.40 -23.25
N ILE A 72 20.24 -2.11 -22.09
CA ILE A 72 19.61 -0.82 -21.78
C ILE A 72 20.66 0.10 -21.17
N ASP A 73 20.86 1.28 -21.76
CA ASP A 73 21.69 2.34 -21.17
C ASP A 73 20.95 3.02 -20.01
N PHE A 74 21.64 3.26 -18.89
CA PHE A 74 21.08 3.93 -17.71
C PHE A 74 22.13 4.80 -17.00
N ASP A 75 21.63 5.82 -16.27
CA ASP A 75 22.43 6.69 -15.41
C ASP A 75 22.69 6.01 -14.04
N GLU A 76 23.82 6.30 -13.40
CA GLU A 76 24.11 5.86 -12.02
C GLU A 76 23.07 6.34 -11.01
N GLY A 77 22.34 7.42 -11.33
CA GLY A 77 21.25 7.96 -10.52
C GLY A 77 19.87 7.35 -10.79
N ILE A 78 19.74 6.33 -11.65
CA ILE A 78 18.43 5.78 -12.02
C ILE A 78 17.68 5.23 -10.81
N THR A 79 16.39 5.56 -10.69
CA THR A 79 15.54 5.08 -9.59
C THR A 79 15.04 3.66 -9.85
N LYS A 80 14.60 2.95 -8.80
CA LYS A 80 13.99 1.61 -8.92
C LYS A 80 12.77 1.61 -9.83
N SER A 81 11.96 2.67 -9.78
CA SER A 81 10.77 2.82 -10.61
C SER A 81 11.14 2.94 -12.09
N GLU A 82 12.08 3.83 -12.41
CA GLU A 82 12.57 4.04 -13.78
C GLU A 82 13.21 2.77 -14.34
N ALA A 83 14.09 2.14 -13.57
CA ALA A 83 14.73 0.89 -13.97
C ALA A 83 13.70 -0.21 -14.29
N SER A 84 12.68 -0.38 -13.44
CA SER A 84 11.61 -1.36 -13.65
C SER A 84 10.81 -1.06 -14.92
N ARG A 85 10.50 0.20 -15.18
CA ARG A 85 9.77 0.64 -16.38
C ARG A 85 10.55 0.36 -17.66
N GLU A 86 11.84 0.67 -17.69
CA GLU A 86 12.68 0.41 -18.86
C GLU A 86 12.85 -1.10 -19.11
N ILE A 87 13.01 -1.90 -18.06
CA ILE A 87 13.03 -3.36 -18.16
C ILE A 87 11.72 -3.88 -18.77
N GLU A 88 10.57 -3.47 -18.25
CA GLU A 88 9.26 -3.92 -18.75
C GLU A 88 9.07 -3.56 -20.23
N LYS A 89 9.44 -2.33 -20.60
CA LYS A 89 9.39 -1.87 -21.99
C LYS A 89 10.27 -2.72 -22.91
N ALA A 90 11.48 -3.09 -22.47
CA ALA A 90 12.40 -3.92 -23.24
C ALA A 90 11.93 -5.39 -23.37
N LEU A 91 11.20 -5.91 -22.37
CA LEU A 91 10.62 -7.26 -22.42
C LEU A 91 9.40 -7.31 -23.36
N ASN A 92 8.55 -6.28 -23.29
CA ASN A 92 7.37 -6.18 -24.15
C ASN A 92 7.70 -5.92 -25.62
N SER A 93 8.85 -5.31 -25.93
CA SER A 93 9.30 -5.10 -27.31
C SER A 93 10.03 -6.30 -27.92
N LYS A 94 10.43 -7.28 -27.11
CA LYS A 94 11.07 -8.54 -27.55
C LYS A 94 10.07 -9.69 -27.74
N THR A 95 8.79 -9.47 -27.46
CA THR A 95 7.68 -10.42 -27.67
C THR A 95 6.89 -10.03 -28.91
#